data_AF-C6PXK1-F1
#
_entry.id   AF-C6PXK1-F1
#
_cell.length_a   1.000
_cell.length_b   1.000
_cell.length_c   1.000
_cell.angle_alpha   90.00
_cell.angle_beta   90.00
_cell.angle_gamma   90.00
#
_symmetry.space_group_name_H-M   'P 1'
#
loop_
_entity.id
_entity.type
_entity.pdbx_description
1 polymer ?
#
loop_
_entity_poly.entity_id
_entity_poly.type
_entity_poly.pdbx_seq_one_letter_code
_entity_poly.pdbx_strand_id
1 'polypeptide(L)'
;MVGLDYEKYKDKSPFELSGGQKRRVAIAGVVAMEPKILILDEPTAGLDPKGRDDILGKIKDLHLEYKMTIILVSHSMEDVAKLADRILVMHKGKAILDGVPSQVFKEIDTLESVGLAVPQVTYLVRALKEKGIDISSDVFTIQQAKEEILRILKKR
;
A
#
# COMPACT_ATOMS: atom_id res chain seq x y z
N MET A 1 -8.40 -4.27 17.03
CA MET A 1 -8.35 -3.27 15.94
C MET A 1 -6.92 -2.89 15.55
N VAL A 2 -6.04 -2.44 16.45
CA VAL A 2 -4.67 -1.98 16.08
C VAL A 2 -3.51 -2.94 16.41
N GLY A 3 -3.81 -4.16 16.86
CA GLY A 3 -2.79 -5.16 17.21
C GLY A 3 -2.08 -4.90 18.55
N LEU A 4 -2.70 -4.15 19.46
CA LEU A 4 -2.25 -3.99 20.84
C LEU A 4 -3.18 -4.73 21.80
N ASP A 5 -2.59 -5.34 22.82
CA ASP A 5 -3.31 -6.01 23.91
C ASP A 5 -3.92 -4.97 24.86
N TYR A 6 -5.25 -4.90 24.90
CA TYR A 6 -5.94 -3.89 25.69
C TYR A 6 -5.59 -3.98 27.18
N GLU A 7 -5.62 -5.18 27.78
CA GLU A 7 -5.39 -5.36 29.22
C GLU A 7 -3.96 -4.98 29.61
N LYS A 8 -2.99 -5.20 28.72
CA LYS A 8 -1.59 -4.86 28.96
C LYS A 8 -1.27 -3.37 28.86
N TYR A 9 -2.02 -2.64 28.02
CA TYR A 9 -1.65 -1.27 27.62
C TYR A 9 -2.63 -0.18 28.11
N LYS A 10 -3.85 -0.53 28.57
CA LYS A 10 -4.88 0.44 28.96
C LYS A 10 -4.45 1.43 30.06
N ASP A 11 -3.66 0.97 31.03
CA ASP A 11 -3.24 1.78 32.19
C ASP A 11 -1.82 2.35 32.04
N LYS A 12 -1.15 2.08 30.90
CA LYS A 12 0.21 2.57 30.66
C LYS A 12 0.22 4.01 30.20
N SER A 13 1.20 4.77 30.68
CA SER A 13 1.40 6.13 30.20
C SER A 13 1.81 6.09 28.72
N PRO A 14 1.25 6.96 27.84
CA PRO A 14 1.69 7.05 26.46
C PRO A 14 3.19 7.26 26.33
N PHE A 15 3.84 7.90 27.30
CA PHE A 15 5.28 8.16 27.29
C PHE A 15 6.13 6.89 27.46
N GLU A 16 5.59 5.85 28.09
CA GLU A 16 6.26 4.56 28.33
C GLU A 16 6.20 3.61 27.13
N LEU A 17 5.45 3.98 26.10
CA LEU A 17 5.27 3.19 24.89
C LEU A 17 6.43 3.39 23.90
N SER A 18 6.79 2.33 23.17
CA SER A 18 7.70 2.44 22.03
C SER A 18 7.09 3.31 20.92
N GLY A 19 7.90 3.83 19.99
CA GLY A 19 7.40 4.68 18.90
C GLY A 19 6.28 4.01 18.07
N GLY A 20 6.45 2.72 17.74
CA GLY A 20 5.42 1.95 17.04
C GLY A 20 4.15 1.71 17.87
N GLN A 21 4.29 1.53 19.19
CA GLN A 21 3.14 1.40 20.10
C GLN A 21 2.38 2.73 20.21
N LYS A 22 3.07 3.86 20.38
CA LYS A 22 2.47 5.20 20.36
C LYS A 22 1.65 5.43 19.10
N ARG A 23 2.21 5.05 17.94
CA ARG A 23 1.52 5.18 16.65
C ARG A 23 0.25 4.32 16.57
N ARG A 24 0.31 3.06 17.02
CA ARG A 24 -0.87 2.18 17.09
C ARG A 24 -1.95 2.72 18.02
N VAL A 25 -1.58 3.26 19.19
CA VAL A 25 -2.53 3.91 20.11
C VAL A 25 -3.16 5.15 19.47
N ALA A 26 -2.37 5.98 18.77
CA ALA A 26 -2.89 7.15 18.05
C ALA A 26 -3.92 6.77 16.99
N ILE A 27 -3.63 5.75 16.17
CA ILE A 27 -4.58 5.22 15.18
C ILE A 27 -5.84 4.69 15.87
N ALA A 28 -5.69 3.96 16.99
CA ALA A 28 -6.82 3.44 17.75
C ALA A 28 -7.74 4.56 18.26
N GLY A 29 -7.16 5.67 18.74
CA GLY A 29 -7.93 6.82 19.19
C GLY A 29 -8.76 7.46 18.08
N VAL A 30 -8.22 7.54 16.86
CA VAL A 30 -8.96 8.08 15.70
C VAL A 30 -10.06 7.11 15.26
N VAL A 31 -9.75 5.83 15.18
CA VAL A 31 -10.69 4.79 14.74
C VAL A 31 -11.82 4.58 15.75
N ALA A 32 -11.57 4.78 17.05
CA ALA A 32 -12.58 4.71 18.10
C ALA A 32 -13.71 5.75 17.94
N MET A 33 -13.51 6.80 17.13
CA MET A 33 -14.57 7.75 16.77
C MET A 33 -15.49 7.25 15.65
N GLU A 34 -15.25 6.03 15.13
CA GLU A 34 -15.99 5.42 14.02
C GLU A 34 -16.15 6.34 12.79
N PRO A 35 -15.06 6.93 12.26
CA PRO A 35 -15.17 7.86 11.15
C PRO A 35 -15.56 7.11 9.87
N LYS A 36 -16.39 7.74 9.03
CA LYS A 36 -16.71 7.20 7.69
C LYS A 36 -15.50 7.23 6.74
N ILE A 37 -14.61 8.20 6.93
CA ILE A 37 -13.41 8.42 6.13
C ILE A 37 -12.21 8.52 7.06
N LEU A 38 -11.19 7.71 6.81
CA LEU A 38 -9.92 7.72 7.54
C LEU A 38 -8.80 8.14 6.59
N ILE A 39 -8.09 9.22 6.94
CA ILE A 39 -6.95 9.73 6.19
C ILE A 39 -5.68 9.39 6.98
N LEU A 40 -4.73 8.73 6.35
CA LEU A 40 -3.48 8.29 6.95
C LEU A 40 -2.31 8.82 6.13
N ASP A 41 -1.51 9.68 6.74
CA ASP A 41 -0.27 10.18 6.15
C ASP A 41 0.92 9.35 6.63
N GLU A 42 1.52 8.59 5.71
CA GLU A 42 2.69 7.74 5.95
C GLU A 42 2.61 6.89 7.25
N PRO A 43 1.54 6.08 7.42
CA PRO A 43 1.29 5.38 8.68
C PRO A 43 2.38 4.35 9.01
N THR A 44 3.16 3.92 8.02
CA THR A 44 4.20 2.90 8.14
C THR A 44 5.60 3.47 8.38
N ALA A 45 5.77 4.80 8.34
CA ALA A 45 7.08 5.44 8.52
C ALA A 45 7.73 5.08 9.86
N GLY A 46 9.01 4.71 9.81
CA GLY A 46 9.81 4.37 10.99
C GLY A 46 9.49 3.01 11.62
N LEU A 47 8.71 2.16 10.95
CA LEU A 47 8.47 0.77 11.36
C LEU A 47 9.42 -0.20 10.65
N ASP A 48 9.68 -1.31 11.31
CA ASP A 48 10.34 -2.46 10.71
C ASP A 48 9.41 -3.14 9.67
N PRO A 49 9.94 -3.98 8.76
CA PRO A 49 9.14 -4.61 7.71
C PRO A 49 7.92 -5.38 8.24
N LYS A 50 8.08 -6.10 9.35
CA LYS A 50 6.97 -6.83 9.98
C LYS A 50 5.92 -5.88 10.56
N GLY A 51 6.35 -4.86 11.30
CA GLY A 51 5.44 -3.86 11.85
C GLY A 51 4.67 -3.10 10.77
N ARG A 52 5.30 -2.86 9.62
CA ARG A 52 4.66 -2.29 8.43
C ARG A 52 3.55 -3.18 7.89
N ASP A 53 3.85 -4.44 7.58
CA ASP A 53 2.85 -5.38 7.07
C ASP A 53 1.68 -5.56 8.06
N ASP A 54 1.96 -5.59 9.36
CA ASP A 54 0.94 -5.65 10.41
C ASP A 54 -0.01 -4.44 10.37
N ILE A 55 0.54 -3.22 10.28
CA ILE A 55 -0.29 -1.99 10.22
C ILE A 55 -1.12 -1.97 8.93
N LEU A 56 -0.50 -2.27 7.79
CA LEU A 56 -1.18 -2.28 6.50
C LEU A 56 -2.31 -3.31 6.44
N GLY A 57 -2.07 -4.50 7.02
CA GLY A 57 -3.11 -5.52 7.20
C GLY A 57 -4.28 -5.00 8.03
N LYS A 58 -4.02 -4.30 9.14
CA LYS A 58 -5.08 -3.69 9.96
C LYS A 58 -5.84 -2.58 9.26
N ILE A 59 -5.17 -1.76 8.47
CA ILE A 59 -5.84 -0.74 7.64
C ILE A 59 -6.80 -1.42 6.66
N LYS A 60 -6.36 -2.51 6.02
CA LYS A 60 -7.22 -3.31 5.14
C LYS A 60 -8.42 -3.93 5.86
N ASP A 61 -8.20 -4.51 7.05
CA ASP A 61 -9.27 -5.07 7.88
C ASP A 61 -10.31 -3.98 8.20
N LEU A 62 -9.88 -2.77 8.59
CA LEU A 62 -10.77 -1.64 8.88
C LEU A 62 -11.64 -1.25 7.67
N HIS A 63 -11.05 -1.20 6.48
CA HIS A 63 -11.80 -0.93 5.25
C HIS A 63 -12.89 -2.00 5.01
N LEU A 64 -12.53 -3.28 5.11
CA LEU A 64 -13.41 -4.39 4.77
C LEU A 64 -14.53 -4.61 5.79
N GLU A 65 -14.21 -4.57 7.08
CA GLU A 65 -15.12 -4.84 8.20
C GLU A 65 -16.05 -3.66 8.47
N TYR A 66 -15.50 -2.44 8.54
CA TYR A 66 -16.26 -1.24 8.95
C TYR A 66 -16.77 -0.42 7.76
N LYS A 67 -16.52 -0.87 6.52
CA LYS A 67 -16.86 -0.15 5.28
C LYS A 67 -16.33 1.29 5.26
N MET A 68 -15.21 1.52 5.93
CA MET A 68 -14.56 2.81 6.00
C MET A 68 -13.87 3.12 4.68
N THR A 69 -14.02 4.35 4.19
CA THR A 69 -13.18 4.84 3.09
C THR A 69 -11.82 5.22 3.65
N ILE A 70 -10.75 4.69 3.05
CA ILE A 70 -9.38 4.96 3.50
C ILE A 70 -8.64 5.74 2.43
N ILE A 71 -8.08 6.87 2.82
CA ILE A 71 -7.16 7.65 2.00
C ILE A 71 -5.77 7.48 2.59
N LEU A 72 -4.91 6.78 1.86
CA LEU A 72 -3.53 6.53 2.24
C LEU A 72 -2.60 7.43 1.43
N VAL A 73 -1.83 8.27 2.11
CA VAL A 73 -0.70 8.99 1.51
C VAL A 73 0.55 8.15 1.79
N SER A 74 1.21 7.71 0.71
CA SER A 74 2.39 6.85 0.79
C SER A 74 3.33 7.10 -0.39
N HIS A 75 4.63 7.10 -0.12
CA HIS A 75 5.70 7.03 -1.12
C HIS A 75 6.12 5.58 -1.44
N SER A 76 5.66 4.58 -0.69
CA SER A 76 5.94 3.18 -1.00
C SER A 76 4.97 2.65 -2.04
N MET A 77 5.47 2.48 -3.27
CA MET A 77 4.69 1.97 -4.40
C MET A 77 4.26 0.52 -4.19
N GLU A 78 5.06 -0.27 -3.48
CA GLU A 78 4.74 -1.65 -3.10
C GLU A 78 3.53 -1.72 -2.18
N ASP A 79 3.42 -0.79 -1.23
CA ASP A 79 2.32 -0.75 -0.28
C ASP A 79 1.04 -0.28 -0.98
N VAL A 80 1.16 0.75 -1.83
CA VAL A 80 0.06 1.25 -2.67
C VAL A 80 -0.45 0.14 -3.59
N ALA A 81 0.44 -0.61 -4.25
CA ALA A 81 0.09 -1.70 -5.16
C ALA A 81 -0.67 -2.85 -4.49
N LYS A 82 -0.46 -3.08 -3.19
CA LYS A 82 -1.12 -4.17 -2.44
C LYS A 82 -2.51 -3.79 -1.93
N LEU A 83 -2.78 -2.50 -1.71
CA LEU A 83 -3.92 -2.04 -0.91
C LEU A 83 -4.89 -1.14 -1.68
N ALA A 84 -4.39 -0.36 -2.64
CA ALA A 84 -5.18 0.69 -3.26
C ALA A 84 -6.13 0.11 -4.32
N ASP A 85 -7.41 0.47 -4.24
CA ASP A 85 -8.37 0.23 -5.32
C ASP A 85 -8.30 1.33 -6.40
N ARG A 86 -7.85 2.52 -6.00
CA ARG A 86 -7.69 3.72 -6.85
C ARG A 86 -6.46 4.48 -6.38
N ILE A 87 -5.69 5.01 -7.33
CA ILE A 87 -4.48 5.78 -7.11
C ILE A 87 -4.68 7.17 -7.70
N LEU A 88 -4.36 8.19 -6.91
CA LEU A 88 -4.28 9.58 -7.34
C LEU A 88 -2.83 10.02 -7.26
N VAL A 89 -2.26 10.43 -8.39
CA VAL A 89 -0.87 10.90 -8.46
C VAL A 89 -0.86 12.42 -8.48
N MET A 90 -0.20 13.01 -7.48
CA MET A 90 -0.10 14.45 -7.31
C MET A 90 1.28 14.94 -7.77
N HIS A 91 1.31 15.98 -8.61
CA HIS A 91 2.53 16.69 -8.97
C HIS A 91 2.28 18.19 -9.00
N LYS A 92 3.10 18.97 -8.28
CA LYS A 92 3.02 20.44 -8.21
C LYS A 92 1.60 20.97 -7.95
N GLY A 93 0.89 20.34 -7.00
CA GLY A 93 -0.47 20.74 -6.60
C GLY A 93 -1.59 20.32 -7.56
N LYS A 94 -1.30 19.52 -8.59
CA LYS A 94 -2.30 18.99 -9.53
C LYS A 94 -2.32 17.47 -9.50
N ALA A 95 -3.52 16.90 -9.64
CA ALA A 95 -3.68 15.48 -9.93
C ALA A 95 -3.32 15.26 -11.41
N ILE A 96 -2.26 14.50 -11.66
CA ILE A 96 -1.78 14.21 -13.03
C ILE A 96 -2.23 12.83 -13.52
N LEU A 97 -2.48 11.89 -12.62
CA LEU A 97 -3.06 10.58 -12.91
C LEU A 97 -4.12 10.25 -11.86
N ASP A 98 -5.17 9.59 -12.31
CA ASP A 98 -6.29 9.15 -11.49
C ASP A 98 -6.87 7.88 -12.11
N GLY A 99 -6.74 6.75 -11.42
CA GLY A 99 -7.22 5.48 -11.96
C GLY A 99 -6.94 4.30 -11.06
N VAL A 100 -7.29 3.11 -11.54
CA VAL A 100 -6.96 1.86 -10.84
C VAL A 100 -5.45 1.57 -10.94
N PRO A 101 -4.86 0.79 -10.02
CA PRO A 101 -3.43 0.49 -10.02
C PRO A 101 -2.90 -0.04 -11.35
N SER A 102 -3.64 -0.90 -12.04
CA SER A 102 -3.25 -1.47 -13.34
C SER A 102 -3.15 -0.43 -14.46
N GLN A 103 -3.85 0.70 -14.35
CA GLN A 103 -3.74 1.80 -15.30
C GLN A 103 -2.59 2.73 -14.92
N VAL A 104 -2.52 3.13 -13.64
CA VAL A 104 -1.51 4.09 -13.17
C VAL A 104 -0.10 3.53 -13.27
N PHE A 105 0.13 2.26 -12.89
CA PHE A 105 1.47 1.68 -12.95
C PHE A 105 1.97 1.33 -14.36
N LYS A 106 1.13 1.43 -15.39
CA LYS A 106 1.58 1.35 -16.79
C LYS A 106 2.26 2.63 -17.26
N GLU A 107 1.93 3.76 -16.63
CA GLU A 107 2.47 5.08 -16.93
C GLU A 107 3.87 5.27 -16.30
N ILE A 108 4.77 4.30 -16.50
CA ILE A 108 6.10 4.23 -15.86
C ILE A 108 6.89 5.51 -16.16
N ASP A 109 7.01 5.89 -17.43
CA ASP A 109 7.80 7.05 -17.84
C ASP A 109 7.20 8.36 -17.26
N THR A 110 5.87 8.46 -17.19
CA THR A 110 5.17 9.59 -16.55
C THR A 110 5.47 9.66 -15.05
N LEU A 111 5.38 8.54 -14.33
CA LEU A 111 5.67 8.46 -12.90
C LEU A 111 7.13 8.82 -12.59
N GLU A 112 8.08 8.33 -13.38
CA GLU A 112 9.50 8.65 -13.23
C GLU A 112 9.79 10.13 -13.51
N SER A 113 9.14 10.72 -14.52
CA SER A 113 9.32 12.14 -14.86
C SER A 113 8.93 13.10 -13.71
N VAL A 114 8.08 12.63 -12.79
CA VAL A 114 7.63 13.41 -11.62
C VAL A 114 8.33 13.01 -10.32
N GLY A 115 9.37 12.17 -10.38
CA GLY A 115 10.17 11.74 -9.25
C GLY A 115 9.55 10.59 -8.43
N LEU A 116 8.60 9.86 -9.01
CA LEU A 116 8.05 8.64 -8.42
C LEU A 116 8.69 7.41 -9.07
N ALA A 117 8.44 6.25 -8.50
CA ALA A 117 8.80 4.95 -9.06
C ALA A 117 7.55 4.12 -9.35
N VAL A 118 7.74 2.92 -9.87
CA VAL A 118 6.72 1.86 -9.90
C VAL A 118 7.16 0.68 -9.03
N PRO A 119 6.24 -0.23 -8.65
CA PRO A 119 6.62 -1.46 -7.97
C PRO A 119 7.69 -2.22 -8.76
N GLN A 120 8.66 -2.83 -8.07
CA GLN A 120 9.79 -3.52 -8.72
C GLN A 120 9.37 -4.57 -9.75
N VAL A 121 8.26 -5.27 -9.50
CA VAL A 121 7.69 -6.26 -10.42
C VAL A 121 7.28 -5.64 -11.75
N THR A 122 6.79 -4.41 -11.75
CA THR A 122 6.38 -3.70 -12.96
C THR A 122 7.59 -3.47 -13.89
N TYR A 123 8.76 -3.14 -13.33
CA TYR A 123 10.01 -3.06 -14.10
C TYR A 123 10.41 -4.41 -14.71
N LEU A 124 10.29 -5.50 -13.94
CA LEU A 124 10.53 -6.85 -14.45
C LEU A 124 9.60 -7.19 -15.62
N VAL A 125 8.31 -6.88 -15.50
CA VAL A 125 7.31 -7.12 -16.55
C VAL A 125 7.65 -6.34 -17.83
N ARG A 126 8.05 -5.06 -17.70
CA ARG A 126 8.54 -4.24 -18.83
C ARG A 126 9.72 -4.92 -19.52
N ALA A 127 10.74 -5.31 -18.76
CA ALA A 127 11.94 -5.95 -19.30
C ALA A 127 11.67 -7.31 -19.98
N LEU A 128 10.72 -8.10 -19.46
CA LEU A 128 10.31 -9.36 -20.08
C LEU A 128 9.57 -9.12 -21.40
N LYS A 129 8.68 -8.12 -21.47
CA LYS A 129 8.00 -7.72 -22.71
C LYS A 129 8.99 -7.25 -23.77
N GLU A 130 9.97 -6.43 -23.40
CA GLU A 130 11.02 -5.96 -24.31
C GLU A 130 11.83 -7.11 -24.92
N LYS A 131 11.92 -8.26 -24.21
CA LYS A 131 12.52 -9.51 -24.70
C LYS A 131 11.55 -10.38 -25.50
N GLY A 132 10.35 -9.90 -25.82
CA GLY A 132 9.34 -10.61 -26.61
C GLY A 132 8.57 -11.69 -25.85
N ILE A 133 8.57 -11.67 -24.50
CA ILE A 133 7.79 -12.61 -23.70
C ILE A 133 6.35 -12.09 -23.58
N ASP A 134 5.37 -12.95 -23.90
CA ASP A 134 3.93 -12.68 -23.78
C ASP A 134 3.46 -12.70 -22.33
N ILE A 135 3.82 -11.65 -21.58
CA ILE A 135 3.42 -11.40 -20.19
C ILE A 135 2.41 -10.24 -20.13
N SER A 136 1.35 -10.37 -19.34
CA SER A 136 0.38 -9.28 -19.14
C SER A 136 1.01 -8.02 -18.52
N SER A 137 0.64 -6.84 -19.01
CA SER A 137 1.01 -5.54 -18.42
C SER A 137 0.19 -5.15 -17.21
N ASP A 138 -0.83 -5.93 -16.84
CA ASP A 138 -1.62 -5.71 -15.63
C ASP A 138 -0.98 -6.32 -14.37
N VAL A 139 0.26 -6.79 -14.50
CA VAL A 139 1.03 -7.41 -13.43
C VAL A 139 1.86 -6.34 -12.71
N PHE A 140 1.47 -6.02 -11.47
CA PHE A 140 2.14 -5.01 -10.64
C PHE A 140 2.42 -5.51 -9.20
N THR A 141 2.09 -6.76 -8.89
CA THR A 141 2.41 -7.43 -7.61
C THR A 141 3.20 -8.73 -7.82
N ILE A 142 3.98 -9.13 -6.82
CA ILE A 142 4.78 -10.38 -6.87
C ILE A 142 3.89 -11.60 -7.11
N GLN A 143 2.71 -11.64 -6.47
CA GLN A 143 1.78 -12.76 -6.61
C GLN A 143 1.24 -12.87 -8.05
N GLN A 144 0.82 -11.76 -8.65
CA GLN A 144 0.39 -11.72 -10.06
C GLN A 144 1.53 -12.16 -10.99
N ALA A 145 2.76 -11.70 -10.75
CA ALA A 145 3.90 -12.07 -11.59
C ALA A 145 4.20 -13.56 -11.50
N LYS A 146 4.16 -14.14 -10.30
CA LYS A 146 4.32 -15.59 -10.11
C LYS A 146 3.28 -16.37 -10.90
N GLU A 147 2.00 -16.02 -10.77
CA GLU A 147 0.90 -16.72 -11.46
C GLU A 147 1.06 -16.63 -12.97
N GLU A 148 1.40 -15.46 -13.47
CA GLU A 148 1.54 -15.19 -14.90
C GLU A 148 2.77 -15.87 -15.51
N ILE A 149 3.92 -15.85 -14.82
CA ILE A 149 5.13 -16.55 -15.27
C ILE A 149 4.89 -18.06 -15.29
N LEU A 150 4.22 -18.61 -14.26
CA LEU A 150 3.86 -20.04 -14.24
C LEU A 150 2.90 -20.40 -15.37
N ARG A 151 1.95 -19.53 -15.72
CA ARG A 151 1.05 -19.71 -16.88
C ARG A 151 1.85 -19.80 -18.18
N ILE A 152 2.83 -18.92 -18.38
CA ILE A 152 3.67 -18.90 -19.59
C ILE A 152 4.53 -20.16 -19.68
N LEU A 153 5.14 -20.59 -18.57
CA LEU A 153 6.00 -21.78 -18.54
C LEU A 153 5.22 -23.07 -18.80
N LYS A 154 3.96 -23.19 -18.35
CA LYS A 154 3.11 -24.35 -18.61
C LYS A 154 2.63 -24.47 -20.07
N LYS A 155 2.71 -23.38 -20.85
CA LYS A 155 2.37 -23.37 -22.28
C LYS A 155 3.53 -23.79 -23.19
N ARG A 156 4.73 -23.95 -22.63
CA ARG A 156 5.92 -24.46 -23.32
C ARG A 156 6.11 -25.93 -22.99
#